data_AF-A0A6L8UBN7-F1
#
_entry.id   AF-A0A6L8UBN7-F1
#
_cell.length_a   1.000
_cell.length_b   1.000
_cell.length_c   1.000
_cell.angle_alpha   90.00
_cell.angle_beta   90.00
_cell.angle_gamma   90.00
#
_symmetry.space_group_name_H-M   'P 1'
#
loop_
_entity.id
_entity.type
_entity.pdbx_description
1 polymer ?
#
loop_
_entity_poly.entity_id
_entity_poly.type
_entity_poly.pdbx_seq_one_letter_code
_entity_poly.pdbx_strand_id
1 'polypeptide(L)'
;MDSGKFYPLTLRHLLKLILKQYEEFDHVFGIPKKLFFSPRLGAPLQMNRFGQRLQTPIGVAAGPHTQLAQNIVAAWLMGSSFIELKTVQTLDELHISKPCIDMQDEGYNCEWSQELKIHESFNQYLDAWILIHILKDLMHMGDTPDLGVVFNMSVGYNMEGILRDNMQWFFHRMNDASAEIAQRLESIKDIYPQVSNLSINPQISDNVTLSTMHGCPPNEIEKIGHYLMKEKNLHTVIKLNPTLIGRDRLWEILNRSGFATRVPESAFDHDLKYGDAVEIIKRLSQTANECNLRFGIKLTNTLECENHKQVFPPSETMMYMSGRALHPISVNLAAKLQNDFEGTLNISFCGGADACNISDLV
;
A
#
# COMPACT_ATOMS: atom_id res chain seq x y z
N MET A 1 -16.61 -9.25 23.43
CA MET A 1 -16.11 -8.59 22.22
C MET A 1 -16.19 -9.61 21.11
N ASP A 2 -16.75 -9.25 19.96
CA ASP A 2 -16.66 -10.07 18.76
C ASP A 2 -15.19 -10.06 18.32
N SER A 3 -14.51 -11.20 18.39
CA SER A 3 -13.05 -11.31 18.22
C SER A 3 -12.58 -10.96 16.80
N GLY A 4 -13.51 -10.77 15.86
CA GLY A 4 -13.22 -10.40 14.49
C GLY A 4 -13.27 -8.90 14.19
N LYS A 5 -13.66 -8.00 15.10
CA LYS A 5 -13.77 -6.57 14.76
C LYS A 5 -12.55 -5.78 15.20
N PHE A 6 -12.11 -4.85 14.35
CA PHE A 6 -11.13 -3.85 14.77
C PHE A 6 -11.76 -2.84 15.71
N TYR A 7 -10.99 -2.46 16.72
CA TYR A 7 -11.31 -1.38 17.64
C TYR A 7 -10.13 -0.41 17.63
N PRO A 8 -10.07 0.52 16.65
CA PRO A 8 -8.96 1.44 16.54
C PRO A 8 -8.80 2.29 17.81
N LEU A 9 -7.56 2.45 18.25
CA LEU A 9 -7.25 3.39 19.33
C LEU A 9 -7.34 4.82 18.81
N THR A 10 -7.73 5.73 19.69
CA THR A 10 -7.71 7.17 19.38
C THR A 10 -6.27 7.68 19.33
N LEU A 11 -6.00 8.71 18.53
CA LEU A 11 -4.72 9.45 18.54
C LEU A 11 -4.20 9.73 19.96
N ARG A 12 -5.10 10.21 20.84
CA ARG A 12 -4.77 10.54 22.22
C ARG A 12 -4.25 9.33 23.01
N HIS A 13 -4.89 8.17 22.86
CA HIS A 13 -4.45 6.94 23.53
C HIS A 13 -3.14 6.41 22.93
N LEU A 14 -3.00 6.43 21.61
CA LEU A 14 -1.76 6.03 20.92
C LEU A 14 -0.58 6.89 21.35
N LEU A 15 -0.75 8.22 21.37
CA LEU A 15 0.32 9.13 21.76
C LEU A 15 0.76 8.91 23.22
N LYS A 16 -0.19 8.77 24.16
CA LYS A 16 0.15 8.45 25.56
C LYS A 16 0.93 7.14 25.68
N LEU A 17 0.51 6.11 24.93
CA LEU A 17 1.20 4.83 24.91
C LEU A 17 2.63 4.98 24.37
N ILE A 18 2.79 5.67 23.24
CA ILE A 18 4.09 5.90 22.60
C ILE A 18 5.03 6.66 23.53
N LEU A 19 4.60 7.79 24.10
CA LEU A 19 5.43 8.61 25.00
C LEU A 19 5.86 7.81 26.22
N LYS A 20 4.91 7.11 26.86
CA LYS A 20 5.22 6.26 28.01
C LYS A 20 6.23 5.16 27.67
N GLN A 21 6.03 4.46 26.55
CA GLN A 21 6.93 3.39 26.13
C GLN A 21 8.33 3.92 25.79
N TYR A 22 8.39 5.08 25.13
CA TYR A 22 9.65 5.69 24.72
C TYR A 22 10.45 6.22 25.91
N GLU A 23 9.79 6.88 26.88
CA GLU A 23 10.44 7.50 28.04
C GLU A 23 10.81 6.49 29.14
N GLU A 24 9.91 5.55 29.46
CA GLU A 24 10.11 4.62 30.58
C GLU A 24 10.84 3.33 30.17
N PHE A 25 10.73 2.90 28.92
CA PHE A 25 11.11 1.54 28.50
C PHE A 25 11.96 1.46 27.23
N ASP A 26 12.41 2.59 26.67
CA ASP A 26 13.27 2.67 25.47
C ASP A 26 12.74 1.82 24.28
N HIS A 27 11.43 1.78 24.08
CA HIS A 27 10.79 1.11 22.94
C HIS A 27 9.52 1.82 22.50
N VAL A 28 9.00 1.48 21.33
CA VAL A 28 7.66 1.90 20.88
C VAL A 28 6.99 0.68 20.24
N PHE A 29 5.77 0.35 20.66
CA PHE A 29 5.03 -0.84 20.21
C PHE A 29 5.82 -2.16 20.33
N GLY A 30 6.65 -2.27 21.37
CA GLY A 30 7.54 -3.40 21.60
C GLY A 30 8.80 -3.43 20.73
N ILE A 31 9.01 -2.44 19.85
CA ILE A 31 10.22 -2.29 19.03
C ILE A 31 11.26 -1.52 19.83
N PRO A 32 12.40 -2.13 20.20
CA PRO A 32 13.45 -1.44 20.94
C PRO A 32 14.01 -0.26 20.16
N LYS A 33 14.26 0.87 20.83
CA LYS A 33 14.78 2.11 20.26
C LYS A 33 16.07 1.92 19.46
N LYS A 34 16.94 1.00 19.89
CA LYS A 34 18.18 0.65 19.18
C LYS A 34 17.98 0.05 17.78
N LEU A 35 16.77 -0.40 17.45
CA LEU A 35 16.40 -0.93 16.13
C LEU A 35 15.72 0.12 15.24
N PHE A 36 15.40 1.30 15.77
CA PHE A 36 14.80 2.35 14.96
C PHE A 36 15.74 2.76 13.84
N PHE A 37 15.18 2.85 12.64
CA PHE A 37 15.89 3.32 11.48
C PHE A 37 16.17 4.82 11.62
N SER A 38 17.44 5.20 11.71
CA SER A 38 17.86 6.60 11.69
C SER A 38 18.32 6.97 10.29
N PRO A 39 17.62 7.87 9.58
CA PRO A 39 18.09 8.35 8.29
C PRO A 39 19.42 9.08 8.44
N ARG A 40 20.31 8.92 7.45
CA ARG A 40 21.57 9.67 7.35
C ARG A 40 21.54 10.49 6.07
N LEU A 41 21.91 11.77 6.13
CA LEU A 41 22.02 12.60 4.94
C LEU A 41 23.02 11.98 3.94
N GLY A 42 22.62 11.88 2.66
CA GLY A 42 23.46 11.32 1.60
C GLY A 42 23.60 9.79 1.65
N ALA A 43 22.70 9.09 2.35
CA ALA A 43 22.69 7.62 2.30
C ALA A 43 22.46 7.14 0.85
N PRO A 44 23.18 6.10 0.38
CA PRO A 44 23.13 5.65 -1.03
C PRO A 44 21.74 5.25 -1.53
N LEU A 45 20.85 4.87 -0.61
CA LEU A 45 19.51 4.36 -0.91
C LEU A 45 18.43 5.45 -0.86
N GLN A 46 18.79 6.73 -0.68
CA GLN A 46 17.82 7.82 -0.79
C GLN A 46 17.36 7.96 -2.24
N MET A 47 16.05 8.18 -2.44
CA MET A 47 15.50 8.40 -3.77
C MET A 47 14.40 9.47 -3.75
N ASN A 48 14.07 10.01 -4.92
CA ASN A 48 12.92 10.88 -5.10
C ASN A 48 11.81 10.13 -5.83
N ARG A 49 10.58 10.24 -5.31
CA ARG A 49 9.38 9.69 -5.94
C ARG A 49 8.26 10.72 -5.81
N PHE A 50 7.56 10.99 -6.90
CA PHE A 50 6.44 11.96 -6.91
C PHE A 50 6.83 13.38 -6.45
N GLY A 51 8.07 13.80 -6.74
CA GLY A 51 8.59 15.09 -6.26
C GLY A 51 8.93 15.13 -4.76
N GLN A 52 8.77 14.01 -4.05
CA GLN A 52 9.04 13.88 -2.61
C GLN A 52 10.27 13.00 -2.38
N ARG A 53 11.02 13.31 -1.33
CA ARG A 53 12.21 12.55 -0.94
C ARG A 53 11.85 11.37 -0.04
N LEU A 54 12.40 10.20 -0.35
CA LEU A 54 12.31 8.99 0.44
C LEU A 54 13.65 8.70 1.11
N GLN A 55 13.64 8.28 2.37
CA GLN A 55 14.88 7.88 3.07
C GLN A 55 15.45 6.55 2.55
N THR A 56 14.57 5.67 2.06
CA THR A 56 14.87 4.36 1.48
C THR A 56 13.94 4.10 0.29
N PRO A 57 14.26 3.17 -0.63
CA PRO A 57 13.32 2.77 -1.69
C PRO A 57 12.28 1.76 -1.17
N ILE A 58 12.31 1.45 0.13
CA ILE A 58 11.58 0.35 0.74
C ILE A 58 10.32 0.87 1.41
N GLY A 59 9.28 0.05 1.36
CA GLY A 59 7.96 0.42 1.81
C GLY A 59 7.06 -0.76 2.14
N VAL A 60 5.97 -0.47 2.83
CA VAL A 60 4.90 -1.42 3.10
C VAL A 60 3.84 -1.30 2.02
N ALA A 61 3.44 -2.45 1.45
CA ALA A 61 2.39 -2.53 0.44
C ALA A 61 0.99 -2.45 1.08
N ALA A 62 -0.01 -2.07 0.28
CA ALA A 62 -1.42 -2.08 0.72
C ALA A 62 -1.81 -3.48 1.22
N GLY A 63 -2.25 -3.55 2.47
CA GLY A 63 -2.61 -4.81 3.11
C GLY A 63 -2.85 -4.64 4.62
N PRO A 64 -2.92 -5.74 5.38
CA PRO A 64 -3.19 -5.69 6.82
C PRO A 64 -2.23 -4.76 7.61
N HIS A 65 -0.98 -4.63 7.16
CA HIS A 65 0.04 -3.80 7.80
C HIS A 65 -0.21 -2.29 7.66
N THR A 66 -1.05 -1.84 6.72
CA THR A 66 -1.25 -0.40 6.42
C THR A 66 -2.67 0.07 6.67
N GLN A 67 -3.39 -0.62 7.56
CA GLN A 67 -4.77 -0.30 7.93
C GLN A 67 -4.89 0.45 9.26
N LEU A 68 -4.03 0.17 10.23
CA LEU A 68 -4.06 0.77 11.57
C LEU A 68 -2.87 1.71 11.78
N ALA A 69 -3.11 2.81 12.52
CA ALA A 69 -2.11 3.85 12.70
C ALA A 69 -0.83 3.32 13.36
N GLN A 70 -0.94 2.47 14.38
CA GLN A 70 0.23 1.89 15.05
C GLN A 70 1.08 1.01 14.13
N ASN A 71 0.46 0.29 13.18
CA ASN A 71 1.19 -0.55 12.23
C ASN A 71 1.95 0.31 11.22
N ILE A 72 1.32 1.39 10.73
CA ILE A 72 1.95 2.37 9.83
C ILE A 72 3.14 3.04 10.53
N VAL A 73 2.95 3.50 11.77
CA VAL A 73 4.02 4.13 12.57
C VAL A 73 5.16 3.14 12.85
N ALA A 74 4.84 1.89 13.20
CA ALA A 74 5.85 0.84 13.39
C ALA A 74 6.66 0.57 12.12
N ALA A 75 6.01 0.53 10.96
CA ALA A 75 6.69 0.35 9.67
C ALA A 75 7.65 1.52 9.36
N TRP A 76 7.23 2.75 9.64
CA TRP A 76 8.06 3.94 9.48
C TRP A 76 9.27 3.94 10.45
N LEU A 77 9.06 3.61 11.72
CA LEU A 77 10.13 3.48 12.72
C LEU A 77 11.20 2.47 12.28
N MET A 78 10.82 1.45 11.49
CA MET A 78 11.71 0.43 10.95
C MET A 78 12.26 0.77 9.55
N GLY A 79 12.07 1.99 9.06
CA GLY A 79 12.71 2.51 7.84
C GLY A 79 11.87 2.43 6.57
N SER A 80 10.57 2.13 6.68
CA SER A 80 9.66 2.25 5.53
C SER A 80 9.47 3.71 5.15
N SER A 81 9.87 4.06 3.93
CA SER A 81 9.72 5.42 3.39
C SER A 81 8.59 5.52 2.38
N PHE A 82 8.14 4.41 1.81
CA PHE A 82 6.95 4.39 0.96
C PHE A 82 5.82 3.61 1.63
N ILE A 83 4.74 4.27 2.03
CA ILE A 83 3.62 3.64 2.74
C ILE A 83 2.42 3.62 1.80
N GLU A 84 2.18 2.47 1.17
CA GLU A 84 0.93 2.26 0.43
C GLU A 84 -0.17 1.89 1.43
N LEU A 85 -1.09 2.83 1.63
CA LEU A 85 -2.21 2.70 2.57
C LEU A 85 -3.14 1.56 2.14
N LYS A 86 -3.84 0.92 3.09
CA LYS A 86 -4.79 -0.15 2.76
C LYS A 86 -5.82 0.36 1.74
N THR A 87 -6.10 -0.48 0.75
CA THR A 87 -7.01 -0.13 -0.35
C THR A 87 -8.40 0.21 0.19
N VAL A 88 -8.89 1.41 -0.12
CA VAL A 88 -10.25 1.83 0.18
C VAL A 88 -11.13 1.72 -1.05
N GLN A 89 -12.42 1.45 -0.87
CA GLN A 89 -13.40 1.34 -1.95
C GLN A 89 -14.78 1.78 -1.48
N THR A 90 -15.68 2.07 -2.43
CA THR A 90 -17.03 2.56 -2.11
C THR A 90 -17.86 1.60 -1.26
N LEU A 91 -17.68 0.27 -1.45
CA LEU A 91 -18.33 -0.76 -0.65
C LEU A 91 -17.46 -1.08 0.57
N ASP A 92 -17.76 -0.43 1.69
CA ASP A 92 -16.95 -0.45 2.91
C ASP A 92 -17.62 -1.16 4.10
N GLU A 93 -18.75 -1.81 3.85
CA GLU A 93 -19.41 -2.73 4.79
C GLU A 93 -19.39 -4.15 4.22
N LEU A 94 -18.33 -4.88 4.54
CA LEU A 94 -18.09 -6.23 4.00
C LEU A 94 -18.26 -7.30 5.06
N HIS A 95 -18.83 -8.44 4.65
CA HIS A 95 -18.79 -9.65 5.44
C HIS A 95 -17.57 -10.48 5.03
N ILE A 96 -16.56 -10.52 5.90
CA ILE A 96 -15.32 -11.25 5.65
C ILE A 96 -15.37 -12.58 6.41
N SER A 97 -15.25 -13.67 5.66
CA SER A 97 -15.09 -15.03 6.19
C SER A 97 -13.87 -15.10 7.11
N LYS A 98 -14.00 -15.65 8.32
CA LYS A 98 -12.89 -15.76 9.28
C LYS A 98 -12.67 -17.22 9.73
N PRO A 99 -11.41 -17.68 9.89
CA PRO A 99 -10.16 -16.94 9.64
C PRO A 99 -9.96 -16.64 8.15
N CYS A 100 -9.33 -15.50 7.82
CA CYS A 100 -9.19 -15.02 6.43
C CYS A 100 -7.74 -14.97 5.92
N ILE A 101 -6.75 -15.20 6.78
CA ILE A 101 -5.32 -15.12 6.45
C ILE A 101 -4.61 -16.31 7.08
N ASP A 102 -3.80 -17.01 6.29
CA ASP A 102 -2.86 -18.05 6.69
C ASP A 102 -1.47 -17.64 6.24
N MET A 103 -0.61 -17.23 7.18
CA MET A 103 0.72 -16.69 6.89
C MET A 103 1.79 -17.65 7.42
N GLN A 104 2.09 -18.68 6.63
CA GLN A 104 3.13 -19.66 6.92
C GLN A 104 4.42 -19.32 6.15
N ASP A 105 4.68 -20.02 5.05
CA ASP A 105 5.77 -19.72 4.12
C ASP A 105 5.22 -19.04 2.85
N GLU A 106 4.28 -19.69 2.17
CA GLU A 106 3.35 -18.99 1.29
C GLU A 106 2.28 -18.31 2.15
N GLY A 107 2.00 -17.03 1.87
CA GLY A 107 0.89 -16.33 2.50
C GLY A 107 -0.37 -16.52 1.68
N TYR A 108 -1.46 -16.99 2.30
CA TYR A 108 -2.76 -17.08 1.64
C TYR A 108 -3.80 -16.22 2.35
N ASN A 109 -4.68 -15.60 1.57
CA ASN A 109 -5.86 -14.93 2.11
C ASN A 109 -7.12 -15.28 1.31
N CYS A 110 -8.29 -15.25 1.95
CA CYS A 110 -9.60 -15.28 1.29
C CYS A 110 -10.37 -13.97 1.48
N GLU A 111 -9.78 -12.99 2.18
CA GLU A 111 -10.35 -11.65 2.26
C GLU A 111 -10.11 -10.83 0.99
N TRP A 112 -11.07 -9.98 0.67
CA TRP A 112 -10.96 -8.93 -0.33
C TRP A 112 -11.27 -7.62 0.38
N SER A 113 -10.40 -6.61 0.25
CA SER A 113 -10.65 -5.22 0.68
C SER A 113 -10.35 -4.88 2.16
N GLN A 114 -10.80 -3.69 2.57
CA GLN A 114 -10.67 -3.05 3.88
C GLN A 114 -11.67 -3.60 4.90
N GLU A 115 -11.23 -3.75 6.14
CA GLU A 115 -12.07 -4.13 7.28
C GLU A 115 -12.67 -2.90 7.99
N LEU A 116 -12.03 -1.74 7.82
CA LEU A 116 -12.49 -0.45 8.32
C LEU A 116 -13.33 0.27 7.26
N LYS A 117 -14.32 1.03 7.71
CA LYS A 117 -15.07 1.94 6.83
C LYS A 117 -14.14 3.03 6.30
N ILE A 118 -14.47 3.65 5.16
CA ILE A 118 -13.60 4.66 4.52
C ILE A 118 -13.20 5.79 5.50
N HIS A 119 -14.14 6.25 6.32
CA HIS A 119 -13.88 7.31 7.31
C HIS A 119 -13.02 6.84 8.47
N GLU A 120 -13.12 5.57 8.87
CA GLU A 120 -12.27 4.96 9.90
C GLU A 120 -10.85 4.76 9.35
N SER A 121 -10.72 4.29 8.11
CA SER A 121 -9.45 4.19 7.39
C SER A 121 -8.76 5.55 7.30
N PHE A 122 -9.47 6.60 6.85
CA PHE A 122 -8.95 7.96 6.82
C PHE A 122 -8.47 8.43 8.20
N ASN A 123 -9.23 8.18 9.27
CA ASN A 123 -8.83 8.55 10.63
C ASN A 123 -7.51 7.87 11.04
N GLN A 124 -7.33 6.58 10.70
CA GLN A 124 -6.07 5.88 10.98
C GLN A 124 -4.90 6.45 10.18
N TYR A 125 -5.12 6.85 8.92
CA TYR A 125 -4.08 7.43 8.09
C TYR A 125 -3.67 8.82 8.60
N LEU A 126 -4.64 9.64 8.97
CA LEU A 126 -4.41 10.95 9.58
C LEU A 126 -3.66 10.83 10.92
N ASP A 127 -4.12 9.92 11.79
CA ASP A 127 -3.48 9.71 13.09
C ASP A 127 -2.02 9.24 12.91
N ALA A 128 -1.75 8.33 11.97
CA ALA A 128 -0.38 7.94 11.64
C ALA A 128 0.47 9.10 11.09
N TRP A 129 -0.10 9.92 10.18
CA TRP A 129 0.56 11.08 9.62
C TRP A 129 1.01 12.06 10.71
N ILE A 130 0.11 12.37 11.66
CA ILE A 130 0.41 13.25 12.79
C ILE A 130 1.45 12.62 13.74
N LEU A 131 1.30 11.34 14.07
CA LEU A 131 2.21 10.64 14.97
C LEU A 131 3.64 10.57 14.40
N ILE A 132 3.80 10.38 13.09
CA ILE A 132 5.13 10.38 12.46
C ILE A 132 5.79 11.76 12.57
N HIS A 133 5.05 12.86 12.39
CA HIS A 133 5.59 14.21 12.61
C HIS A 133 6.03 14.42 14.06
N ILE A 134 5.18 14.01 15.02
CA ILE A 134 5.50 14.10 16.45
C ILE A 134 6.73 13.26 16.80
N LEU A 135 6.84 12.03 16.29
CA LEU A 135 7.98 11.16 16.57
C LEU A 135 9.26 11.69 15.95
N LYS A 136 9.20 12.24 14.73
CA LYS A 136 10.35 12.89 14.10
C LYS A 136 10.87 14.05 14.95
N ASP A 137 9.98 14.86 15.51
CA ASP A 137 10.32 15.95 16.43
C ASP A 137 10.88 15.43 17.77
N LEU A 138 10.14 14.55 18.45
CA LEU A 138 10.49 13.95 19.74
C LEU A 138 11.87 13.26 19.73
N MET A 139 12.19 12.57 18.64
CA MET A 139 13.43 11.82 18.50
C MET A 139 14.55 12.62 17.80
N HIS A 140 14.28 13.85 17.38
CA HIS A 140 15.16 14.68 16.55
C HIS A 140 15.69 13.91 15.31
N MET A 141 14.78 13.20 14.63
CA MET A 141 15.14 12.30 13.53
C MET A 141 15.33 13.03 12.19
N GLY A 142 16.54 12.88 11.65
CA GLY A 142 16.92 13.34 10.32
C GLY A 142 17.37 14.80 10.26
N ASP A 143 18.19 15.10 9.26
CA ASP A 143 18.90 16.38 9.14
C ASP A 143 18.12 17.43 8.33
N THR A 144 16.87 17.15 7.95
CA THR A 144 16.08 18.03 7.09
C THR A 144 14.62 18.14 7.57
N PRO A 145 13.92 19.22 7.17
CA PRO A 145 12.52 19.44 7.53
C PRO A 145 11.55 18.43 6.89
N ASP A 146 11.89 17.81 5.75
CA ASP A 146 11.00 16.83 5.11
C ASP A 146 10.82 15.58 5.96
N LEU A 147 9.60 15.02 5.91
CA LEU A 147 9.24 13.81 6.67
C LEU A 147 10.02 12.58 6.18
N GLY A 148 10.51 12.60 4.93
CA GLY A 148 11.27 11.50 4.32
C GLY A 148 10.43 10.26 4.00
N VAL A 149 9.10 10.39 4.01
CA VAL A 149 8.13 9.32 3.78
C VAL A 149 7.01 9.83 2.87
N VAL A 150 6.55 8.97 1.97
CA VAL A 150 5.37 9.18 1.14
C VAL A 150 4.25 8.29 1.63
N PHE A 151 3.08 8.87 1.86
CA PHE A 151 1.83 8.12 1.94
C PHE A 151 1.28 8.02 0.52
N ASN A 152 1.00 6.81 0.06
CA ASN A 152 0.39 6.53 -1.23
C ASN A 152 -1.01 6.00 -1.00
N MET A 153 -2.01 6.70 -1.54
CA MET A 153 -3.39 6.21 -1.49
C MET A 153 -3.47 4.89 -2.26
N SER A 154 -4.26 3.95 -1.79
CA SER A 154 -4.64 2.77 -2.57
C SER A 154 -6.16 2.77 -2.71
N VAL A 155 -6.66 2.73 -3.94
CA VAL A 155 -8.10 2.75 -4.25
C VAL A 155 -8.44 1.64 -5.22
N GLY A 156 -9.65 1.10 -5.14
CA GLY A 156 -10.12 0.05 -6.03
C GLY A 156 -11.61 0.17 -6.34
N TYR A 157 -12.19 -0.91 -6.85
CA TYR A 157 -13.57 -1.05 -7.37
C TYR A 157 -13.69 -0.72 -8.88
N ASN A 158 -14.83 -0.18 -9.29
CA ASN A 158 -15.12 0.26 -10.66
C ASN A 158 -15.24 1.79 -10.73
N MET A 159 -15.38 2.33 -11.94
CA MET A 159 -15.48 3.77 -12.17
C MET A 159 -16.69 4.36 -11.45
N GLU A 160 -17.83 3.67 -11.48
CA GLU A 160 -19.04 4.13 -10.79
C GLU A 160 -18.78 4.33 -9.29
N GLY A 161 -18.14 3.37 -8.64
CA GLY A 161 -17.81 3.44 -7.22
C GLY A 161 -16.79 4.52 -6.90
N ILE A 162 -15.78 4.72 -7.75
CA ILE A 162 -14.81 5.81 -7.60
C ILE A 162 -15.49 7.18 -7.64
N LEU A 163 -16.56 7.32 -8.42
CA LEU A 163 -17.33 8.56 -8.54
C LEU A 163 -18.33 8.79 -7.39
N ARG A 164 -18.56 7.81 -6.50
CA ARG A 164 -19.48 7.96 -5.36
C ARG A 164 -18.96 8.96 -4.33
N ASP A 165 -19.89 9.62 -3.64
CA ASP A 165 -19.61 10.70 -2.68
C ASP A 165 -18.61 10.32 -1.59
N ASN A 166 -18.64 9.08 -1.09
CA ASN A 166 -17.72 8.61 -0.06
C ASN A 166 -16.27 8.52 -0.55
N MET A 167 -16.05 8.07 -1.79
CA MET A 167 -14.73 8.08 -2.44
C MET A 167 -14.27 9.49 -2.79
N GLN A 168 -15.19 10.35 -3.27
CA GLN A 168 -14.89 11.75 -3.55
C GLN A 168 -14.50 12.51 -2.28
N TRP A 169 -15.20 12.25 -1.17
CA TRP A 169 -14.85 12.75 0.16
C TRP A 169 -13.45 12.30 0.57
N PHE A 170 -13.12 11.01 0.37
CA PHE A 170 -11.79 10.48 0.71
C PHE A 170 -10.68 11.21 -0.07
N PHE A 171 -10.81 11.36 -1.39
CA PHE A 171 -9.84 12.11 -2.19
C PHE A 171 -9.69 13.56 -1.72
N HIS A 172 -10.81 14.23 -1.41
CA HIS A 172 -10.78 15.60 -0.91
C HIS A 172 -10.02 15.71 0.41
N ARG A 173 -10.27 14.82 1.36
CA ARG A 173 -9.61 14.81 2.67
C ARG A 173 -8.15 14.38 2.62
N MET A 174 -7.77 13.49 1.71
CA MET A 174 -6.36 13.13 1.51
C MET A 174 -5.57 14.28 0.87
N ASN A 175 -6.23 15.12 0.07
CA ASN A 175 -5.61 16.29 -0.54
C ASN A 175 -5.52 17.49 0.42
N ASP A 176 -6.50 17.66 1.31
CA ASP A 176 -6.49 18.70 2.34
C ASP A 176 -7.20 18.22 3.62
N ALA A 177 -6.40 17.92 4.63
CA ALA A 177 -6.83 17.54 5.98
C ALA A 177 -6.58 18.66 7.01
N SER A 178 -6.41 19.92 6.59
CA SER A 178 -6.05 21.03 7.47
C SER A 178 -7.00 21.18 8.68
N ALA A 179 -8.31 21.07 8.45
CA ALA A 179 -9.32 21.16 9.50
C ALA A 179 -9.21 20.00 10.50
N GLU A 180 -9.05 18.77 10.00
CA GLU A 180 -8.93 17.57 10.82
C GLU A 180 -7.61 17.56 11.61
N ILE A 181 -6.51 17.99 11.00
CA ILE A 181 -5.22 18.17 11.69
C ILE A 181 -5.42 19.16 12.83
N ALA A 182 -5.95 20.35 12.58
CA ALA A 182 -6.15 21.36 13.63
C ALA A 182 -6.97 20.81 14.82
N GLN A 183 -8.05 20.08 14.54
CA GLN A 183 -8.85 19.42 15.57
C GLN A 183 -8.05 18.37 16.35
N ARG A 184 -7.27 17.53 15.65
CA ARG A 184 -6.46 16.48 16.25
C ARG A 184 -5.35 17.06 17.12
N LEU A 185 -4.62 18.07 16.66
CA LEU A 185 -3.53 18.70 17.43
C LEU A 185 -4.05 19.34 18.73
N GLU A 186 -5.22 20.01 18.69
CA GLU A 186 -5.82 20.58 19.90
C GLU A 186 -6.17 19.48 20.92
N SER A 187 -6.63 18.31 20.47
CA SER A 187 -7.00 17.18 21.35
C SER A 187 -5.83 16.51 22.08
N ILE A 188 -4.59 16.80 21.69
CA ILE A 188 -3.37 16.21 22.25
C ILE A 188 -2.38 17.26 22.79
N LYS A 189 -2.71 18.55 22.70
CA LYS A 189 -1.84 19.65 23.11
C LYS A 189 -1.47 19.63 24.60
N ASP A 190 -2.37 19.13 25.45
CA ASP A 190 -2.11 18.93 26.87
C ASP A 190 -1.14 17.76 27.16
N ILE A 191 -0.99 16.82 26.22
CA ILE A 191 -0.07 15.67 26.32
C ILE A 191 1.29 16.01 25.71
N TYR A 192 1.29 16.62 24.53
CA TYR A 192 2.49 17.01 23.81
C TYR A 192 2.42 18.48 23.39
N PRO A 193 2.72 19.43 24.29
CA PRO A 193 2.57 20.87 24.01
C PRO A 193 3.35 21.36 22.80
N GLN A 194 4.49 20.72 22.50
CA GLN A 194 5.34 21.04 21.33
C GLN A 194 4.63 20.84 20.00
N VAL A 195 3.50 20.12 19.96
CA VAL A 195 2.65 19.98 18.77
C VAL A 195 2.25 21.33 18.15
N SER A 196 2.17 22.38 18.96
CA SER A 196 1.81 23.74 18.49
C SER A 196 2.90 24.39 17.62
N ASN A 197 4.13 23.86 17.67
CA ASN A 197 5.26 24.35 16.89
C ASN A 197 5.52 23.50 15.63
N LEU A 198 4.77 22.40 15.44
CA LEU A 198 4.95 21.51 14.30
C LEU A 198 4.25 22.05 13.06
N SER A 199 4.98 22.09 11.95
CA SER A 199 4.39 22.31 10.63
C SER A 199 4.06 20.94 10.03
N ILE A 200 2.79 20.56 10.07
CA ILE A 200 2.28 19.32 9.45
C ILE A 200 1.65 19.68 8.12
N ASN A 201 2.12 19.05 7.03
CA ASN A 201 1.55 19.27 5.70
C ASN A 201 0.09 18.79 5.68
N PRO A 202 -0.88 19.67 5.32
CA PRO A 202 -2.28 19.29 5.23
C PRO A 202 -2.61 18.34 4.08
N GLN A 203 -1.77 18.31 3.03
CA GLN A 203 -1.89 17.32 1.96
C GLN A 203 -1.20 16.03 2.39
N ILE A 204 -2.00 15.01 2.74
CA ILE A 204 -1.48 13.70 3.16
C ILE A 204 -0.93 12.94 1.94
N SER A 205 -1.59 13.05 0.78
CA SER A 205 -1.12 12.42 -0.45
C SER A 205 -1.57 13.17 -1.70
N ASP A 206 -0.65 13.26 -2.67
CA ASP A 206 -0.83 13.72 -4.06
C ASP A 206 -0.69 12.57 -5.08
N ASN A 207 -0.65 11.32 -4.59
CA ASN A 207 -0.36 10.14 -5.38
C ASN A 207 -1.24 8.94 -4.98
N VAL A 208 -1.51 8.07 -5.95
CA VAL A 208 -2.46 6.96 -5.81
C VAL A 208 -2.00 5.73 -6.57
N THR A 209 -2.21 4.56 -5.96
CA THR A 209 -2.20 3.26 -6.62
C THR A 209 -3.64 2.81 -6.87
N LEU A 210 -3.98 2.59 -8.14
CA LEU A 210 -5.20 1.88 -8.52
C LEU A 210 -4.94 0.38 -8.35
N SER A 211 -5.59 -0.21 -7.35
CA SER A 211 -5.58 -1.65 -7.10
C SER A 211 -6.62 -2.32 -7.98
N THR A 212 -6.19 -2.93 -9.09
CA THR A 212 -7.12 -3.64 -9.98
C THR A 212 -7.55 -4.94 -9.32
N MET A 213 -8.86 -5.14 -9.21
CA MET A 213 -9.41 -6.44 -8.80
C MET A 213 -9.17 -7.48 -9.90
N HIS A 214 -9.12 -8.76 -9.52
CA HIS A 214 -9.20 -9.84 -10.49
C HIS A 214 -10.47 -9.68 -11.34
N GLY A 215 -10.34 -9.76 -12.66
CA GLY A 215 -11.44 -9.56 -13.60
C GLY A 215 -11.78 -8.13 -13.97
N CYS A 216 -10.99 -7.14 -13.55
CA CYS A 216 -11.26 -5.75 -13.89
C CYS A 216 -11.12 -5.53 -15.42
N PRO A 217 -12.16 -5.06 -16.13
CA PRO A 217 -12.09 -4.88 -17.57
C PRO A 217 -11.01 -3.87 -18.00
N PRO A 218 -10.29 -4.11 -19.11
CA PRO A 218 -9.19 -3.24 -19.56
C PRO A 218 -9.61 -1.77 -19.75
N ASN A 219 -10.78 -1.55 -20.34
CA ASN A 219 -11.34 -0.21 -20.55
C ASN A 219 -11.66 0.51 -19.24
N GLU A 220 -12.05 -0.22 -18.20
CA GLU A 220 -12.36 0.34 -16.88
C GLU A 220 -11.07 0.79 -16.18
N ILE A 221 -10.02 -0.03 -16.24
CA ILE A 221 -8.68 0.30 -15.72
C ILE A 221 -8.17 1.60 -16.34
N GLU A 222 -8.22 1.69 -17.68
CA GLU A 222 -7.75 2.86 -18.42
C GLU A 222 -8.58 4.11 -18.11
N LYS A 223 -9.91 3.98 -18.08
CA LYS A 223 -10.83 5.07 -17.77
C LYS A 223 -10.56 5.65 -16.38
N ILE A 224 -10.38 4.79 -15.37
CA ILE A 224 -10.05 5.22 -14.02
C ILE A 224 -8.66 5.88 -13.99
N GLY A 225 -7.67 5.30 -14.67
CA GLY A 225 -6.32 5.87 -14.77
C GLY A 225 -6.32 7.30 -15.33
N HIS A 226 -7.07 7.54 -16.42
CA HIS A 226 -7.25 8.89 -16.96
C HIS A 226 -7.97 9.81 -15.97
N TYR A 227 -9.02 9.35 -15.29
CA TYR A 227 -9.74 10.15 -14.31
C TYR A 227 -8.85 10.61 -13.15
N LEU A 228 -8.06 9.70 -12.58
CA LEU A 228 -7.15 10.01 -11.47
C LEU A 228 -6.10 11.05 -11.86
N MET A 229 -5.62 11.03 -13.11
CA MET A 229 -4.65 12.02 -13.59
C MET A 229 -5.31 13.32 -14.04
N LYS A 230 -6.34 13.27 -14.88
CA LYS A 230 -6.94 14.47 -15.52
C LYS A 230 -7.87 15.23 -14.57
N GLU A 231 -8.68 14.52 -13.80
CA GLU A 231 -9.70 15.14 -12.93
C GLU A 231 -9.22 15.29 -11.48
N LYS A 232 -8.39 14.36 -11.00
CA LYS A 232 -7.85 14.43 -9.62
C LYS A 232 -6.43 14.98 -9.53
N ASN A 233 -5.74 15.14 -10.66
CA ASN A 233 -4.37 15.64 -10.71
C ASN A 233 -3.40 14.83 -9.81
N LEU A 234 -3.57 13.50 -9.78
CA LEU A 234 -2.77 12.61 -8.94
C LEU A 234 -1.70 11.87 -9.75
N HIS A 235 -0.50 11.79 -9.20
CA HIS A 235 0.48 10.81 -9.67
C HIS A 235 -0.10 9.40 -9.51
N THR A 236 -0.10 8.62 -10.58
CA THR A 236 -0.92 7.41 -10.65
C THR A 236 -0.07 6.17 -10.93
N VAL A 237 -0.26 5.13 -10.13
CA VAL A 237 0.33 3.81 -10.31
C VAL A 237 -0.79 2.81 -10.54
N ILE A 238 -0.64 1.89 -11.50
CA ILE A 238 -1.60 0.78 -11.68
C ILE A 238 -0.97 -0.51 -11.18
N LYS A 239 -1.61 -1.13 -10.19
CA LYS A 239 -1.21 -2.43 -9.67
C LYS A 239 -1.81 -3.53 -10.53
N LEU A 240 -0.97 -4.40 -11.08
CA LEU A 240 -1.37 -5.44 -12.03
C LEU A 240 -1.35 -6.82 -11.38
N ASN A 241 -2.19 -7.73 -11.91
CA ASN A 241 -2.29 -9.10 -11.43
C ASN A 241 -1.16 -10.00 -12.00
N PRO A 242 -0.72 -11.01 -11.24
CA PRO A 242 0.39 -11.88 -11.63
C PRO A 242 0.08 -12.79 -12.83
N THR A 243 -1.20 -13.05 -13.11
CA THR A 243 -1.69 -13.81 -14.28
C THR A 243 -1.26 -13.19 -15.61
N LEU A 244 -0.91 -11.90 -15.61
CA LEU A 244 -0.43 -11.15 -16.77
C LEU A 244 0.83 -11.76 -17.43
N ILE A 245 1.63 -12.52 -16.69
CA ILE A 245 2.79 -13.22 -17.24
C ILE A 245 2.41 -14.25 -18.33
N GLY A 246 1.16 -14.74 -18.28
CA GLY A 246 0.61 -15.77 -19.15
C GLY A 246 0.60 -17.15 -18.50
N ARG A 247 -0.42 -17.94 -18.87
CA ARG A 247 -0.71 -19.28 -18.30
C ARG A 247 0.49 -20.21 -18.28
N ASP A 248 1.06 -20.47 -19.45
CA ASP A 248 2.08 -21.50 -19.60
C ASP A 248 3.35 -21.16 -18.82
N ARG A 249 3.75 -19.88 -18.82
CA ARG A 249 4.92 -19.41 -18.07
C ARG A 249 4.67 -19.42 -16.57
N LEU A 250 3.48 -19.04 -16.12
CA LEU A 250 3.10 -19.07 -14.72
C LEU A 250 3.18 -20.50 -14.18
N TRP A 251 2.56 -21.47 -14.87
CA TRP A 251 2.59 -22.87 -14.46
C TRP A 251 3.98 -23.49 -14.55
N GLU A 252 4.79 -23.13 -15.54
CA GLU A 252 6.20 -23.55 -15.60
C GLU A 252 6.96 -23.12 -14.32
N ILE A 253 6.79 -21.87 -13.89
CA ILE A 253 7.43 -21.34 -12.68
C ILE A 253 6.92 -22.09 -11.44
N LEU A 254 5.60 -22.25 -11.29
CA LEU A 254 5.03 -22.93 -10.13
C LEU A 254 5.47 -24.40 -10.06
N ASN A 255 5.43 -25.14 -11.16
CA ASN A 255 5.85 -26.55 -11.21
C ASN A 255 7.33 -26.76 -10.84
N ARG A 256 8.18 -25.74 -11.02
CA ARG A 256 9.60 -25.78 -10.63
C ARG A 256 9.87 -25.26 -9.23
N SER A 257 8.91 -24.58 -8.61
CA SER A 257 9.10 -23.90 -7.33
C SER A 257 8.99 -24.83 -6.12
N GLY A 258 8.31 -25.96 -6.27
CA GLY A 258 8.02 -26.89 -5.17
C GLY A 258 6.85 -26.47 -4.28
N PHE A 259 6.19 -25.35 -4.57
CA PHE A 259 5.00 -24.86 -3.87
C PHE A 259 3.74 -25.62 -4.31
N ALA A 260 2.81 -25.83 -3.37
CA ALA A 260 1.59 -26.61 -3.60
C ALA A 260 0.47 -25.80 -4.29
N THR A 261 0.72 -24.52 -4.58
CA THR A 261 -0.24 -23.58 -5.17
C THR A 261 -0.73 -24.06 -6.54
N ARG A 262 -2.06 -24.14 -6.69
CA ARG A 262 -2.73 -24.52 -7.95
C ARG A 262 -3.56 -23.35 -8.48
N VAL A 263 -3.26 -22.91 -9.70
CA VAL A 263 -3.98 -21.80 -10.34
C VAL A 263 -4.92 -22.39 -11.39
N PRO A 264 -6.25 -22.20 -11.26
CA PRO A 264 -7.20 -22.73 -12.23
C PRO A 264 -7.11 -21.96 -13.56
N GLU A 265 -7.53 -22.59 -14.66
CA GLU A 265 -7.55 -21.92 -15.98
C GLU A 265 -8.41 -20.66 -15.99
N SER A 266 -9.53 -20.69 -15.26
CA SER A 266 -10.45 -19.55 -15.16
C SER A 266 -9.77 -18.29 -14.63
N ALA A 267 -8.72 -18.39 -13.81
CA ALA A 267 -7.95 -17.25 -13.31
C ALA A 267 -7.36 -16.40 -14.45
N PHE A 268 -7.07 -17.00 -15.60
CA PHE A 268 -6.53 -16.29 -16.75
C PHE A 268 -7.62 -15.68 -17.63
N ASP A 269 -8.82 -16.25 -17.66
CA ASP A 269 -9.86 -15.89 -18.62
C ASP A 269 -10.39 -14.47 -18.42
N HIS A 270 -10.63 -14.11 -17.16
CA HIS A 270 -11.24 -12.84 -16.79
C HIS A 270 -10.23 -11.70 -16.56
N ASP A 271 -8.98 -12.03 -16.27
CA ASP A 271 -7.93 -11.04 -16.02
C ASP A 271 -7.42 -10.34 -17.30
N LEU A 272 -6.85 -9.16 -17.09
CA LEU A 272 -6.23 -8.32 -18.12
C LEU A 272 -5.19 -9.10 -18.94
N LYS A 273 -5.32 -9.06 -20.27
CA LYS A 273 -4.38 -9.71 -21.19
C LYS A 273 -3.14 -8.85 -21.40
N TYR A 274 -2.02 -9.51 -21.69
CA TYR A 274 -0.71 -8.87 -21.83
C TYR A 274 -0.69 -7.75 -22.87
N GLY A 275 -1.23 -8.00 -24.08
CA GLY A 275 -1.28 -6.99 -25.14
C GLY A 275 -2.05 -5.74 -24.74
N ASP A 276 -3.22 -5.92 -24.12
CA ASP A 276 -4.04 -4.80 -23.64
C ASP A 276 -3.32 -4.02 -22.54
N ALA A 277 -2.63 -4.70 -21.62
CA ALA A 277 -1.86 -4.05 -20.56
C ALA A 277 -0.75 -3.15 -21.12
N VAL A 278 0.02 -3.64 -22.10
CA VAL A 278 1.08 -2.85 -22.74
C VAL A 278 0.50 -1.58 -23.36
N GLU A 279 -0.62 -1.69 -24.05
CA GLU A 279 -1.28 -0.56 -24.70
C GLU A 279 -1.88 0.44 -23.70
N ILE A 280 -2.45 -0.03 -22.59
CA ILE A 280 -2.92 0.82 -21.48
C ILE A 280 -1.74 1.57 -20.85
N ILE A 281 -0.64 0.87 -20.57
CA ILE A 281 0.57 1.48 -19.97
C ILE A 281 1.10 2.60 -20.87
N LYS A 282 1.15 2.41 -22.20
CA LYS A 282 1.57 3.46 -23.14
C LYS A 282 0.65 4.68 -23.11
N ARG A 283 -0.67 4.48 -23.22
CA ARG A 283 -1.65 5.58 -23.26
C ARG A 283 -1.69 6.38 -21.95
N LEU A 284 -1.59 5.69 -20.81
CA LEU A 284 -1.55 6.36 -19.51
C LEU A 284 -0.22 7.05 -19.24
N SER A 285 0.90 6.49 -19.71
CA SER A 285 2.20 7.19 -19.68
C SER A 285 2.15 8.49 -20.47
N GLN A 286 1.53 8.48 -21.65
CA GLN A 286 1.32 9.68 -22.46
C GLN A 286 0.46 10.71 -21.70
N THR A 287 -0.66 10.28 -21.12
CA THR A 287 -1.53 11.18 -20.33
C THR A 287 -0.78 11.80 -19.16
N ALA A 288 0.03 11.02 -18.45
CA ALA A 288 0.83 11.55 -17.34
C ALA A 288 1.77 12.66 -17.81
N ASN A 289 2.43 12.48 -18.96
CA ASN A 289 3.29 13.49 -19.54
C ASN A 289 2.52 14.76 -19.92
N GLU A 290 1.34 14.63 -20.54
CA GLU A 290 0.46 15.76 -20.87
C GLU A 290 0.00 16.53 -19.64
N CYS A 291 -0.24 15.84 -18.51
CA CYS A 291 -0.62 16.44 -17.23
C CYS A 291 0.57 16.88 -16.36
N ASN A 292 1.83 16.69 -16.80
CA ASN A 292 3.03 16.88 -15.98
C ASN A 292 3.02 16.08 -14.65
N LEU A 293 2.47 14.87 -14.70
CA LEU A 293 2.40 13.91 -13.61
C LEU A 293 3.38 12.74 -13.83
N ARG A 294 3.52 11.89 -12.82
CA ARG A 294 4.26 10.64 -12.88
C ARG A 294 3.28 9.49 -12.96
N PHE A 295 3.58 8.56 -13.88
CA PHE A 295 2.90 7.29 -14.00
C PHE A 295 3.86 6.13 -13.76
N GLY A 296 3.32 5.00 -13.33
CA GLY A 296 4.06 3.75 -13.20
C GLY A 296 3.12 2.57 -13.00
N ILE A 297 3.71 1.40 -12.82
CA ILE A 297 2.97 0.18 -12.48
C ILE A 297 3.47 -0.41 -11.18
N LYS A 298 2.63 -1.25 -10.56
CA LYS A 298 2.99 -2.02 -9.38
C LYS A 298 2.82 -3.51 -9.64
N LEU A 299 3.87 -4.27 -9.34
CA LEU A 299 3.96 -5.70 -9.63
C LEU A 299 4.20 -6.49 -8.33
N THR A 300 3.25 -7.28 -7.84
CA THR A 300 1.89 -7.52 -8.36
C THR A 300 0.86 -7.53 -7.24
N ASN A 301 -0.41 -7.66 -7.60
CA ASN A 301 -1.40 -8.21 -6.68
C ASN A 301 -1.08 -9.66 -6.29
N THR A 302 -1.83 -10.20 -5.35
CA THR A 302 -1.78 -11.63 -5.02
C THR A 302 -2.22 -12.50 -6.20
N LEU A 303 -1.87 -13.79 -6.16
CA LEU A 303 -2.21 -14.76 -7.20
C LEU A 303 -3.43 -15.58 -6.79
N GLU A 304 -4.52 -15.47 -7.55
CA GLU A 304 -5.69 -16.32 -7.38
C GLU A 304 -5.34 -17.82 -7.57
N CYS A 305 -5.77 -18.65 -6.63
CA CYS A 305 -5.51 -20.08 -6.63
C CYS A 305 -6.62 -20.88 -5.94
N GLU A 306 -6.71 -22.17 -6.24
CA GLU A 306 -7.64 -23.09 -5.59
C GLU A 306 -7.30 -23.21 -4.10
N ASN A 307 -8.32 -23.09 -3.24
CA ASN A 307 -8.14 -23.29 -1.82
C ASN A 307 -7.89 -24.78 -1.52
N HIS A 308 -6.67 -25.08 -1.08
CA HIS A 308 -6.26 -26.41 -0.64
C HIS A 308 -5.96 -26.47 0.87
N LYS A 309 -6.20 -25.37 1.60
CA LYS A 309 -5.96 -25.26 3.03
C LYS A 309 -7.22 -25.64 3.82
N GLN A 310 -7.03 -26.19 5.01
CA GLN A 310 -8.12 -26.55 5.94
C GLN A 310 -8.44 -25.45 6.96
N VAL A 311 -7.68 -24.35 6.94
CA VAL A 311 -7.81 -23.25 7.90
C VAL A 311 -8.98 -22.32 7.56
N PHE A 312 -9.24 -22.08 6.28
CA PHE A 312 -10.33 -21.21 5.83
C PHE A 312 -11.68 -21.92 5.90
N PRO A 313 -12.81 -21.17 6.01
CA PRO A 313 -14.13 -21.75 5.99
C PRO A 313 -14.38 -22.64 4.76
N PRO A 314 -15.11 -23.76 4.87
CA PRO A 314 -15.34 -24.68 3.74
C PRO A 314 -16.05 -24.07 2.52
N SER A 315 -16.69 -22.91 2.70
CA SER A 315 -17.31 -22.13 1.62
C SER A 315 -16.29 -21.42 0.72
N GLU A 316 -15.07 -21.19 1.21
CA GLU A 316 -14.00 -20.54 0.45
C GLU A 316 -13.33 -21.57 -0.45
N THR A 317 -13.72 -21.62 -1.72
CA THR A 317 -13.12 -22.52 -2.71
C THR A 317 -11.87 -21.94 -3.38
N MET A 318 -11.67 -20.63 -3.25
CA MET A 318 -10.57 -19.87 -3.83
C MET A 318 -9.80 -19.12 -2.73
N MET A 319 -8.53 -18.84 -2.98
CA MET A 319 -7.69 -18.02 -2.11
C MET A 319 -6.61 -17.29 -2.93
N TYR A 320 -5.91 -16.37 -2.28
CA TYR A 320 -4.98 -15.45 -2.91
C TYR A 320 -3.58 -15.63 -2.32
N MET A 321 -2.65 -16.07 -3.16
CA MET A 321 -1.28 -16.38 -2.77
C MET A 321 -0.37 -15.14 -2.83
N SER A 322 0.45 -15.00 -1.80
CA SER A 322 1.48 -13.97 -1.61
C SER A 322 2.75 -14.60 -1.02
N GLY A 323 3.77 -13.77 -0.79
CA GLY A 323 5.02 -14.23 -0.20
C GLY A 323 5.96 -14.88 -1.23
N ARG A 324 6.82 -15.78 -0.75
CA ARG A 324 7.99 -16.28 -1.51
C ARG A 324 7.63 -16.95 -2.83
N ALA A 325 6.50 -17.65 -2.88
CA ALA A 325 6.00 -18.30 -4.09
C ALA A 325 5.61 -17.30 -5.20
N LEU A 326 5.25 -16.07 -4.84
CA LEU A 326 4.90 -15.02 -5.80
C LEU A 326 6.13 -14.36 -6.42
N HIS A 327 7.27 -14.36 -5.71
CA HIS A 327 8.49 -13.68 -6.11
C HIS A 327 8.98 -14.03 -7.54
N PRO A 328 9.21 -15.30 -7.90
CA PRO A 328 9.71 -15.63 -9.24
C PRO A 328 8.72 -15.23 -10.34
N ILE A 329 7.42 -15.27 -10.08
CA ILE A 329 6.39 -14.84 -11.02
C ILE A 329 6.50 -13.32 -11.23
N SER A 330 6.52 -12.54 -10.15
CA SER A 330 6.58 -11.09 -10.20
C SER A 330 7.88 -10.58 -10.85
N VAL A 331 9.04 -11.20 -10.55
CA VAL A 331 10.33 -10.83 -11.16
C VAL A 331 10.34 -11.13 -12.66
N ASN A 332 9.84 -12.30 -13.08
CA ASN A 332 9.79 -12.65 -14.50
C ASN A 332 8.81 -11.73 -15.26
N LEU A 333 7.68 -11.35 -14.64
CA LEU A 333 6.76 -10.38 -15.23
C LEU A 333 7.39 -8.99 -15.34
N ALA A 334 8.09 -8.53 -14.30
CA ALA A 334 8.82 -7.26 -14.31
C ALA A 334 9.89 -7.24 -15.41
N ALA A 335 10.67 -8.30 -15.55
CA ALA A 335 11.68 -8.42 -16.60
C ALA A 335 11.06 -8.40 -18.01
N LYS A 336 9.95 -9.13 -18.21
CA LYS A 336 9.22 -9.15 -19.49
C LYS A 336 8.73 -7.75 -19.86
N LEU A 337 8.09 -7.05 -18.93
CA LEU A 337 7.62 -5.69 -19.15
C LEU A 337 8.78 -4.72 -19.36
N GLN A 338 9.86 -4.81 -18.57
CA GLN A 338 11.02 -3.95 -18.79
C GLN A 338 11.66 -4.15 -20.17
N ASN A 339 11.71 -5.37 -20.70
CA ASN A 339 12.20 -5.61 -22.06
C ASN A 339 11.32 -4.91 -23.11
N ASP A 340 9.99 -5.00 -22.99
CA ASP A 340 9.06 -4.37 -23.92
C ASP A 340 9.05 -2.83 -23.83
N PHE A 341 9.49 -2.28 -22.70
CA PHE A 341 9.61 -0.84 -22.44
C PHE A 341 11.07 -0.36 -22.37
N GLU A 342 12.02 -1.15 -22.89
CA GLU A 342 13.44 -0.81 -23.01
C GLU A 342 14.09 -0.32 -21.70
N GLY A 343 13.67 -0.88 -20.57
CA GLY A 343 14.18 -0.56 -19.22
C GLY A 343 13.68 0.77 -18.64
N THR A 344 12.76 1.46 -19.32
CA THR A 344 12.29 2.79 -18.90
C THR A 344 11.05 2.77 -18.00
N LEU A 345 10.45 1.60 -17.80
CA LEU A 345 9.20 1.50 -17.06
C LEU A 345 9.42 1.73 -15.56
N ASN A 346 8.67 2.66 -14.97
CA ASN A 346 8.69 2.89 -13.53
C ASN A 346 7.86 1.82 -12.82
N ILE A 347 8.55 0.89 -12.15
CA ILE A 347 7.94 -0.24 -11.45
C ILE A 347 8.10 -0.06 -9.94
N SER A 348 6.98 -0.15 -9.21
CA SER A 348 6.99 -0.46 -7.78
C SER A 348 6.84 -1.97 -7.61
N PHE A 349 7.74 -2.62 -6.88
CA PHE A 349 7.72 -4.07 -6.70
C PHE A 349 7.13 -4.47 -5.33
N CYS A 350 6.27 -5.49 -5.29
CA CYS A 350 5.67 -6.02 -4.06
C CYS A 350 5.36 -7.53 -4.08
N GLY A 351 6.00 -8.30 -4.96
CA GLY A 351 5.82 -9.76 -5.03
C GLY A 351 6.91 -10.53 -4.29
N GLY A 352 6.65 -10.98 -3.07
CA GLY A 352 7.55 -11.87 -2.33
C GLY A 352 8.96 -11.31 -2.06
N ALA A 353 9.07 -10.00 -1.95
CA ALA A 353 10.32 -9.36 -1.53
C ALA A 353 10.60 -9.67 -0.05
N ASP A 354 11.83 -10.06 0.27
CA ASP A 354 12.27 -10.40 1.62
C ASP A 354 13.73 -9.95 1.86
N ALA A 355 14.24 -10.21 3.06
CA ALA A 355 15.59 -9.82 3.45
C ALA A 355 16.71 -10.47 2.60
N CYS A 356 16.42 -11.57 1.88
CA CYS A 356 17.40 -12.30 1.07
C CYS A 356 17.45 -11.83 -0.38
N ASN A 357 16.37 -11.22 -0.90
CA ASN A 357 16.28 -10.81 -2.31
C ASN A 357 16.16 -9.29 -2.52
N ILE A 358 15.93 -8.51 -1.46
CA ILE A 358 15.66 -7.07 -1.59
C ILE A 358 16.81 -6.30 -2.25
N SER A 359 18.08 -6.69 -2.03
CA SER A 359 19.23 -6.01 -2.63
C SER A 359 19.29 -6.14 -4.15
N ASP A 360 18.76 -7.22 -4.71
CA ASP A 360 18.74 -7.45 -6.16
C ASP A 360 17.55 -6.75 -6.83
N LEU A 361 16.58 -6.28 -6.04
CA LEU A 361 15.38 -5.60 -6.51
C LEU A 361 15.50 -4.07 -6.54
N VAL A 362 16.41 -3.48 -5.76
CA VAL A 362 16.49 -2.03 -5.50
C VAL A 362 17.60 -1.32 -6.25
#